data_AF-A0A8J6PXY7-F1
#
_entry.id   AF-A0A8J6PXY7-F1
#
_cell.length_a   1.000
_cell.length_b   1.000
_cell.length_c   1.000
_cell.angle_alpha   90.00
_cell.angle_beta   90.00
_cell.angle_gamma   90.00
#
_symmetry.space_group_name_H-M   'P 1'
#
loop_
_entity.id
_entity.type
_entity.pdbx_description
1 polymer ?
#
loop_
_entity_poly.entity_id
_entity_poly.type
_entity_poly.pdbx_seq_one_letter_code
_entity_poly.pdbx_strand_id
1 'polypeptide(L)'
;MNHRKLSIIAGFSYFIIFFAAIFANFYVIEALLKTPLETVTNNNLMIRLGIIAFLITVVFDVVVAWALYLLYKTHYLSTLSTYFRMMHAAIMGVAIFTLPLTLKATNDTDVLNYINTFNTIWLIGLFFFGIHLILLGRIIKTPKFITLFLILAGLMYMIDTCAHFLLADYERYSSVFLTLVAIPSIVGEMSLAVWLLFKGFKHSIQ
;
A
#
# COMPACT_ATOMS: atom_id res chain seq x y z
N MET A 1 4.05 -8.50 24.84
CA MET A 1 4.51 -9.47 23.83
C MET A 1 6.00 -9.23 23.57
N ASN A 2 6.82 -10.26 23.35
CA ASN A 2 8.26 -10.08 23.08
C ASN A 2 8.48 -9.38 21.72
N HIS A 3 9.42 -8.42 21.64
CA HIS A 3 9.81 -7.73 20.41
C HIS A 3 10.15 -8.68 19.25
N ARG A 4 10.73 -9.86 19.52
CA ARG A 4 10.98 -10.86 18.48
C ARG A 4 9.69 -11.35 17.82
N LYS A 5 8.65 -11.66 18.61
CA LYS A 5 7.36 -12.09 18.06
C LYS A 5 6.69 -10.97 17.27
N LEU A 6 6.73 -9.75 17.78
CA LEU A 6 6.19 -8.57 17.09
C LEU A 6 6.90 -8.31 15.74
N SER A 7 8.23 -8.41 15.71
CA SER A 7 9.01 -8.22 14.47
C SER A 7 8.67 -9.28 13.42
N ILE A 8 8.55 -10.55 13.85
CA ILE A 8 8.17 -11.65 12.95
C ILE A 8 6.75 -11.43 12.41
N ILE A 9 5.79 -11.05 13.27
CA ILE A 9 4.42 -10.73 12.84
C ILE A 9 4.44 -9.59 11.82
N ALA A 10 5.10 -8.47 12.11
CA ALA A 10 5.18 -7.35 11.19
C ALA A 10 5.81 -7.76 9.84
N GLY A 11 6.92 -8.49 9.86
CA GLY A 11 7.60 -8.95 8.66
C GLY A 11 6.74 -9.86 7.77
N PHE A 12 6.08 -10.86 8.36
CA PHE A 12 5.17 -11.74 7.60
C PHE A 12 3.95 -10.99 7.08
N SER A 13 3.39 -10.07 7.87
CA SER A 13 2.27 -9.24 7.44
C SER A 13 2.61 -8.38 6.22
N TYR A 14 3.81 -7.80 6.16
CA TYR A 14 4.29 -7.10 4.97
C TYR A 14 4.35 -8.00 3.73
N PHE A 15 4.81 -9.25 3.87
CA PHE A 15 4.82 -10.20 2.75
C PHE A 15 3.41 -10.53 2.27
N ILE A 16 2.46 -10.74 3.18
CA ILE A 16 1.06 -11.02 2.83
C ILE A 16 0.47 -9.83 2.06
N ILE A 17 0.66 -8.61 2.56
CA ILE A 17 0.26 -7.37 1.87
C ILE A 17 0.85 -7.33 0.46
N PHE A 18 2.17 -7.55 0.34
CA PHE A 18 2.88 -7.43 -0.92
C PHE A 18 2.30 -8.35 -2.00
N PHE A 19 2.16 -9.65 -1.71
CA PHE A 19 1.64 -10.60 -2.70
C PHE A 19 0.15 -10.41 -2.97
N ALA A 20 -0.66 -10.09 -1.95
CA ALA A 20 -2.08 -9.83 -2.11
C ALA A 20 -2.33 -8.58 -2.96
N ALA A 21 -1.62 -7.48 -2.67
CA ALA A 21 -1.72 -6.24 -3.42
C ALA A 21 -1.20 -6.39 -4.85
N ILE A 22 -0.11 -7.14 -5.07
CA ILE A 22 0.39 -7.38 -6.43
C ILE A 22 -0.64 -8.13 -7.27
N PHE A 23 -1.20 -9.22 -6.74
CA PHE A 23 -2.25 -9.96 -7.42
C PHE A 23 -3.46 -9.07 -7.70
N ALA A 24 -3.96 -8.36 -6.68
CA ALA A 24 -5.15 -7.54 -6.85
C ALA A 24 -4.94 -6.39 -7.84
N ASN A 25 -3.80 -5.69 -7.78
CA ASN A 25 -3.55 -4.55 -8.65
C ASN A 25 -3.09 -4.95 -10.06
N PHE A 26 -1.96 -5.66 -10.17
CA PHE A 26 -1.31 -5.93 -11.46
C PHE A 26 -1.95 -7.09 -12.24
N TYR A 27 -2.83 -7.87 -11.62
CA TYR A 27 -3.56 -8.91 -12.33
C TYR A 27 -5.05 -8.56 -12.50
N VAL A 28 -5.72 -8.16 -11.42
CA VAL A 28 -7.18 -7.92 -11.47
C VAL A 28 -7.52 -6.53 -11.98
N ILE A 29 -6.97 -5.47 -11.39
CA ILE A 29 -7.26 -4.08 -11.82
C ILE A 29 -6.76 -3.85 -13.25
N GLU A 30 -5.55 -4.30 -13.59
CA GLU A 30 -5.04 -4.16 -14.97
C GLU A 30 -5.91 -4.88 -16.01
N ALA A 31 -6.43 -6.07 -15.71
CA ALA A 31 -7.36 -6.74 -16.62
C ALA A 31 -8.66 -5.95 -16.81
N LEU A 32 -9.20 -5.38 -15.74
CA LEU A 32 -10.38 -4.52 -15.78
C LEU A 32 -10.15 -3.21 -16.53
N LEU A 33 -8.93 -2.67 -16.54
CA LEU A 33 -8.57 -1.49 -17.32
C LEU A 33 -8.40 -1.82 -18.81
N LYS A 34 -7.87 -3.01 -19.13
CA LYS A 34 -7.55 -3.41 -20.51
C LYS A 34 -8.77 -3.89 -21.30
N THR A 35 -9.61 -4.73 -20.69
CA THR A 35 -10.79 -5.35 -21.32
C THR A 35 -11.95 -5.38 -20.32
N PRO A 36 -12.62 -4.23 -20.05
CA PRO A 36 -13.45 -4.07 -18.86
C PRO A 36 -14.65 -5.02 -18.79
N LEU A 37 -15.60 -4.92 -19.73
CA LEU A 37 -16.82 -5.73 -19.76
C LEU A 37 -16.54 -7.20 -20.04
N GLU A 38 -15.55 -7.51 -20.88
CA GLU A 38 -15.11 -8.88 -21.13
C GLU A 38 -14.57 -9.53 -19.85
N THR A 39 -13.75 -8.81 -19.09
CA THR A 39 -13.20 -9.31 -17.81
C THR A 39 -14.31 -9.52 -16.80
N VAL A 40 -15.27 -8.59 -16.72
CA VAL A 40 -16.45 -8.75 -15.85
C VAL A 40 -17.27 -9.98 -16.24
N THR A 41 -17.52 -10.19 -17.53
CA THR A 41 -18.38 -11.28 -18.02
C THR A 41 -17.70 -12.64 -17.84
N ASN A 42 -16.43 -12.75 -18.24
CA ASN A 42 -15.73 -14.04 -18.35
C ASN A 42 -14.94 -14.40 -17.09
N ASN A 43 -14.52 -13.41 -16.28
CA ASN A 43 -13.59 -13.61 -15.16
C ASN A 43 -14.14 -13.12 -13.81
N ASN A 44 -15.45 -13.28 -13.59
CA ASN A 44 -16.13 -12.91 -12.34
C ASN A 44 -15.43 -13.39 -11.05
N LEU A 45 -14.96 -14.63 -11.02
CA LEU A 45 -14.29 -15.20 -9.84
C LEU A 45 -12.95 -14.49 -9.56
N MET A 46 -12.18 -14.18 -10.60
CA MET A 46 -10.91 -13.47 -10.48
C MET A 46 -11.11 -12.11 -9.83
N ILE A 47 -12.14 -11.36 -10.25
CA ILE A 47 -12.49 -10.06 -9.68
C ILE A 47 -12.82 -10.19 -8.19
N ARG A 48 -13.66 -11.18 -7.83
CA ARG A 48 -14.02 -11.45 -6.42
C ARG A 48 -12.79 -11.79 -5.58
N LEU A 49 -11.88 -12.60 -6.09
CA LEU A 49 -10.62 -12.92 -5.41
C LEU A 49 -9.73 -11.67 -5.25
N GLY A 50 -9.68 -10.79 -6.25
CA GLY A 50 -9.00 -9.49 -6.15
C GLY A 50 -9.55 -8.60 -5.03
N ILE A 51 -10.88 -8.54 -4.91
CA ILE A 51 -11.56 -7.81 -3.81
C ILE A 51 -11.15 -8.38 -2.45
N ILE A 52 -11.18 -9.71 -2.30
CA ILE A 52 -10.74 -10.38 -1.07
C ILE A 52 -9.26 -10.11 -0.79
N ALA A 53 -8.40 -10.12 -1.81
CA ALA A 53 -6.98 -9.83 -1.65
C ALA A 53 -6.72 -8.39 -1.17
N PHE A 54 -7.48 -7.40 -1.66
CA PHE A 54 -7.41 -6.04 -1.12
C PHE A 54 -7.96 -5.95 0.31
N LEU A 55 -9.03 -6.67 0.66
CA LEU A 55 -9.52 -6.72 2.04
C LEU A 55 -8.49 -7.34 3.00
N ILE A 56 -7.82 -8.41 2.57
CA ILE A 56 -6.69 -9.00 3.30
C ILE A 56 -5.60 -7.95 3.49
N THR A 57 -5.26 -7.19 2.44
CA THR A 57 -4.27 -6.10 2.52
C THR A 57 -4.63 -5.09 3.61
N VAL A 58 -5.88 -4.61 3.65
CA VAL A 58 -6.36 -3.66 4.68
C VAL A 58 -6.25 -4.24 6.09
N VAL A 59 -6.65 -5.50 6.28
CA VAL A 59 -6.55 -6.16 7.59
C VAL A 59 -5.10 -6.22 8.04
N PHE A 60 -4.20 -6.64 7.16
CA PHE A 60 -2.78 -6.75 7.49
C PHE A 60 -2.11 -5.39 7.65
N ASP A 61 -2.61 -4.33 7.01
CA ASP A 61 -2.15 -2.96 7.25
C ASP A 61 -2.35 -2.54 8.70
N VAL A 62 -3.51 -2.88 9.28
CA VAL A 62 -3.81 -2.65 10.71
C VAL A 62 -2.90 -3.48 11.60
N VAL A 63 -2.65 -4.75 11.24
CA VAL A 63 -1.73 -5.62 12.00
C VAL A 63 -0.31 -5.06 11.99
N VAL A 64 0.18 -4.57 10.85
CA VAL A 64 1.50 -3.93 10.74
C VAL A 64 1.53 -2.64 11.55
N ALA A 65 0.52 -1.78 11.46
CA ALA A 65 0.43 -0.55 12.23
C ALA A 65 0.56 -0.83 13.74
N TRP A 66 -0.23 -1.78 14.24
CA TRP A 66 -0.20 -2.22 15.63
C TRP A 66 1.16 -2.82 16.04
N ALA A 67 1.72 -3.70 15.20
CA ALA A 67 2.99 -4.37 15.52
C ALA A 67 4.16 -3.36 15.56
N LEU A 68 4.23 -2.44 14.60
CA LEU A 68 5.23 -1.37 14.57
C LEU A 68 5.06 -0.40 15.73
N TYR A 69 3.82 -0.02 16.07
CA TYR A 69 3.53 0.81 17.24
C TYR A 69 4.13 0.19 18.50
N LEU A 70 3.86 -1.10 18.74
CA LEU A 70 4.36 -1.79 19.93
C LEU A 70 5.87 -1.98 19.92
N LEU A 71 6.50 -2.18 18.75
CA LEU A 71 7.95 -2.29 18.62
C LEU A 71 8.67 -0.98 18.95
N TYR A 72 8.10 0.15 18.55
CA TYR A 72 8.72 1.46 18.67
C TYR A 72 7.96 2.39 19.63
N LYS A 73 7.22 1.84 20.59
CA LYS A 73 6.29 2.60 21.47
C LYS A 73 6.93 3.74 22.26
N THR A 74 8.24 3.68 22.50
CA THR A 74 9.01 4.71 23.22
C THR A 74 9.37 5.90 22.33
N HIS A 75 9.34 5.73 21.01
CA HIS A 75 9.67 6.79 20.07
C HIS A 75 8.48 7.75 19.92
N TYR A 76 8.70 9.05 20.13
CA TYR A 76 7.64 10.07 20.10
C TYR A 76 6.86 10.15 18.77
N LEU A 77 7.48 9.75 17.65
CA LEU A 77 6.83 9.67 16.33
C LEU A 77 5.99 8.40 16.10
N SER A 78 6.07 7.39 16.96
CA SER A 78 5.45 6.08 16.73
C SER A 78 3.93 6.16 16.60
N THR A 79 3.28 6.89 17.52
CA THR A 79 1.83 7.13 17.47
C THR A 79 1.42 7.87 16.21
N LEU A 80 2.15 8.92 15.84
CA LEU A 80 1.85 9.71 14.64
C LEU A 80 1.99 8.87 13.36
N SER A 81 3.08 8.11 13.24
CA SER A 81 3.30 7.18 12.12
C SER A 81 2.20 6.13 12.03
N THR A 82 1.73 5.62 13.17
CA THR A 82 0.63 4.65 13.24
C THR A 82 -0.68 5.25 12.73
N TYR A 83 -1.02 6.48 13.13
CA TYR A 83 -2.23 7.15 12.67
C TYR A 83 -2.25 7.34 11.15
N PHE A 84 -1.14 7.76 10.54
CA PHE A 84 -1.07 7.89 9.09
C PHE A 84 -1.22 6.55 8.35
N ARG A 85 -0.67 5.46 8.90
CA ARG A 85 -0.91 4.11 8.34
C ARG A 85 -2.36 3.69 8.46
N MET A 86 -2.99 3.95 9.60
CA MET A 86 -4.41 3.65 9.82
C MET A 86 -5.32 4.47 8.91
N MET A 87 -4.99 5.74 8.65
CA MET A 87 -5.70 6.57 7.68
C MET A 87 -5.61 5.96 6.27
N HIS A 88 -4.42 5.56 5.82
CA HIS A 88 -4.25 4.83 4.56
C HIS A 88 -5.14 3.57 4.51
N ALA A 89 -5.08 2.72 5.54
CA ALA A 89 -5.85 1.49 5.60
C ALA A 89 -7.37 1.75 5.53
N ALA A 90 -7.86 2.77 6.23
CA ALA A 90 -9.26 3.15 6.21
C ALA A 90 -9.69 3.67 4.83
N ILE A 91 -8.89 4.54 4.20
CA ILE A 91 -9.15 5.07 2.86
C ILE A 91 -9.12 3.96 1.82
N MET A 92 -8.17 3.02 1.91
CA MET A 92 -8.15 1.82 1.06
C MET A 92 -9.40 0.97 1.25
N GLY A 93 -9.86 0.79 2.51
CA GLY A 93 -11.15 0.16 2.80
C GLY A 93 -12.32 0.86 2.10
N VAL A 94 -12.31 2.19 2.06
CA VAL A 94 -13.30 2.98 1.34
C VAL A 94 -13.20 2.75 -0.17
N ALA A 95 -11.99 2.75 -0.74
CA ALA A 95 -11.77 2.51 -2.16
C ALA A 95 -12.37 1.16 -2.59
N ILE A 96 -12.12 0.09 -1.83
CA ILE A 96 -12.58 -1.27 -2.13
C ILE A 96 -14.10 -1.36 -2.33
N PHE A 97 -14.92 -0.52 -1.69
CA PHE A 97 -16.38 -0.53 -1.87
C PHE A 97 -16.84 -0.29 -3.31
N THR A 98 -16.00 0.35 -4.13
CA THR A 98 -16.29 0.59 -5.55
C THR A 98 -16.15 -0.69 -6.40
N LEU A 99 -15.29 -1.63 -6.00
CA LEU A 99 -14.97 -2.81 -6.80
C LEU A 99 -16.15 -3.80 -6.95
N PRO A 100 -16.98 -4.08 -5.93
CA PRO A 100 -18.19 -4.89 -6.13
C PRO A 100 -19.18 -4.31 -7.14
N LEU A 101 -19.13 -3.01 -7.43
CA LEU A 101 -20.01 -2.37 -8.42
C LEU A 101 -19.61 -2.73 -9.85
N THR A 102 -18.33 -3.03 -10.11
CA THR A 102 -17.86 -3.47 -11.44
C THR A 102 -18.52 -4.77 -11.86
N LEU A 103 -18.78 -5.68 -10.90
CA LEU A 103 -19.48 -6.96 -11.14
C LEU A 103 -20.94 -6.79 -11.56
N LYS A 104 -21.52 -5.60 -11.39
CA LYS A 104 -22.91 -5.28 -11.78
C LYS A 104 -22.99 -4.41 -13.03
N ALA A 105 -21.86 -3.89 -13.50
CA ALA A 105 -21.81 -3.04 -14.68
C ALA A 105 -22.16 -3.83 -15.93
N THR A 106 -22.86 -3.18 -16.87
CA THR A 106 -23.32 -3.79 -18.13
C THR A 106 -22.62 -3.22 -19.35
N ASN A 107 -21.74 -2.24 -19.16
CA ASN A 107 -20.98 -1.57 -20.21
C ASN A 107 -19.58 -1.22 -19.70
N ASP A 108 -18.64 -1.00 -20.62
CA ASP A 108 -17.25 -0.69 -20.30
C ASP A 108 -17.12 0.62 -19.51
N THR A 109 -17.90 1.63 -19.88
CA THR A 109 -17.85 2.97 -19.27
C THR A 109 -18.09 2.91 -17.77
N ASP A 110 -19.09 2.15 -17.32
CA ASP A 110 -19.40 2.00 -15.90
C ASP A 110 -18.28 1.26 -15.15
N VAL A 111 -17.74 0.18 -15.73
CA VAL A 111 -16.60 -0.54 -15.14
C VAL A 111 -15.41 0.41 -14.95
N LEU A 112 -15.05 1.16 -16.00
CA LEU A 112 -13.94 2.10 -15.96
C LEU A 112 -14.19 3.23 -14.95
N ASN A 113 -15.41 3.76 -14.86
CA ASN A 113 -15.76 4.77 -13.88
C ASN A 113 -15.56 4.27 -12.44
N TYR A 114 -16.00 3.04 -12.13
CA TYR A 114 -15.77 2.45 -10.82
C TYR A 114 -14.30 2.21 -10.53
N ILE A 115 -13.52 1.74 -11.50
CA ILE A 115 -12.07 1.52 -11.33
C ILE A 115 -11.30 2.84 -11.19
N ASN A 116 -11.68 3.87 -11.94
CA ASN A 116 -11.09 5.20 -11.79
C ASN A 116 -11.43 5.81 -10.43
N THR A 117 -12.64 5.56 -9.92
CA THR A 117 -13.05 5.97 -8.57
C THR A 117 -12.23 5.22 -7.51
N PHE A 118 -12.07 3.90 -7.66
CA PHE A 118 -11.17 3.08 -6.82
C PHE A 118 -9.76 3.68 -6.79
N ASN A 119 -9.14 3.87 -7.96
CA ASN A 119 -7.77 4.36 -8.10
C ASN A 119 -7.60 5.76 -7.48
N THR A 120 -8.56 6.66 -7.69
CA THR A 120 -8.52 8.01 -7.13
C THR A 120 -8.55 7.98 -5.59
N ILE A 121 -9.45 7.19 -5.00
CA ILE A 121 -9.55 7.07 -3.54
C ILE A 121 -8.28 6.41 -2.98
N TRP A 122 -7.79 5.35 -3.64
CA TRP A 122 -6.58 4.66 -3.20
C TRP A 122 -5.34 5.57 -3.29
N LEU A 123 -5.20 6.37 -4.35
CA LEU A 123 -4.15 7.37 -4.50
C LEU A 123 -4.12 8.38 -3.35
N ILE A 124 -5.29 8.85 -2.90
CA ILE A 124 -5.39 9.71 -1.70
C ILE A 124 -4.89 8.96 -0.47
N GLY A 125 -5.23 7.68 -0.33
CA GLY A 125 -4.68 6.83 0.74
C GLY A 125 -3.16 6.77 0.69
N LEU A 126 -2.57 6.57 -0.49
CA LEU A 126 -1.12 6.44 -0.69
C LEU A 126 -0.37 7.72 -0.29
N PHE A 127 -0.97 8.90 -0.43
CA PHE A 127 -0.40 10.14 0.10
C PHE A 127 -0.13 10.06 1.61
N PHE A 128 -1.11 9.59 2.39
CA PHE A 128 -0.96 9.41 3.84
C PHE A 128 0.00 8.26 4.17
N PHE A 129 0.00 7.21 3.36
CA PHE A 129 0.99 6.14 3.47
C PHE A 129 2.42 6.67 3.28
N GLY A 130 2.62 7.61 2.36
CA GLY A 130 3.92 8.23 2.14
C GLY A 130 4.43 8.99 3.39
N ILE A 131 3.55 9.71 4.07
CA ILE A 131 3.86 10.35 5.36
C ILE A 131 4.28 9.29 6.39
N HIS A 132 3.53 8.19 6.49
CA HIS A 132 3.87 7.07 7.37
C HIS A 132 5.28 6.54 7.08
N LEU A 133 5.65 6.30 5.81
CA LEU A 133 6.97 5.78 5.43
C LEU A 133 8.11 6.73 5.81
N ILE A 134 7.93 8.03 5.62
CA ILE A 134 8.93 9.04 6.01
C ILE A 134 9.13 9.01 7.53
N LEU A 135 8.04 8.97 8.30
CA LEU A 135 8.10 8.88 9.76
C LEU A 135 8.74 7.56 10.21
N LEU A 136 8.39 6.44 9.59
CA LEU A 136 8.92 5.12 9.91
C LEU A 136 10.43 5.05 9.64
N GLY A 137 10.90 5.61 8.52
CA GLY A 137 12.33 5.72 8.23
C GLY A 137 13.10 6.45 9.34
N ARG A 138 12.53 7.55 9.85
CA ARG A 138 13.10 8.33 10.96
C ARG A 138 13.10 7.59 12.30
N ILE A 139 12.10 6.73 12.52
CA ILE A 139 12.00 5.89 13.74
C ILE A 139 13.07 4.78 13.71
N ILE A 140 13.19 4.06 12.59
CA ILE A 140 14.01 2.85 12.51
C ILE A 140 15.52 3.18 12.49
N LYS A 141 15.93 4.22 11.73
CA LYS A 141 17.32 4.72 11.54
C LYS A 141 18.37 3.73 11.02
N THR A 142 18.27 2.43 11.32
CA THR A 142 19.21 1.39 10.90
C THR A 142 18.48 0.13 10.42
N PRO A 143 18.97 -0.50 9.33
CA PRO A 143 20.10 -0.08 8.50
C PRO A 143 19.76 1.15 7.63
N LYS A 144 20.75 2.03 7.44
CA LYS A 144 20.59 3.32 6.73
C LYS A 144 20.01 3.17 5.32
N PHE A 145 20.35 2.08 4.63
CA PHE A 145 19.80 1.76 3.31
C PHE A 145 18.27 1.64 3.35
N ILE A 146 17.71 0.86 4.29
CA ILE A 146 16.26 0.70 4.43
C ILE A 146 15.62 2.05 4.74
N THR A 147 16.17 2.79 5.71
CA THR A 147 15.68 4.13 6.06
C THR A 147 15.65 5.07 4.87
N LEU A 148 16.71 5.10 4.05
CA LEU A 148 16.78 5.95 2.86
C LEU A 148 15.67 5.60 1.86
N PHE A 149 15.51 4.32 1.54
CA PHE A 149 14.52 3.87 0.57
C PHE A 149 13.08 4.08 1.05
N LEU A 150 12.80 3.90 2.35
CA LEU A 150 11.47 4.23 2.92
C LEU A 150 11.15 5.72 2.80
N ILE A 151 12.12 6.59 3.09
CA ILE A 151 11.91 8.05 2.98
C ILE A 151 11.70 8.44 1.51
N LEU A 152 12.52 7.90 0.60
CA LEU A 152 12.37 8.16 -0.84
C LEU A 152 11.01 7.67 -1.36
N ALA A 153 10.60 6.46 -1.00
CA ALA A 153 9.28 5.92 -1.35
C ALA A 153 8.16 6.83 -0.85
N GLY A 154 8.23 7.26 0.42
CA GLY A 154 7.21 8.13 0.98
C GLY A 154 7.12 9.49 0.29
N LEU A 155 8.25 10.08 -0.08
CA LEU A 155 8.27 11.31 -0.89
C LEU A 155 7.67 11.09 -2.28
N MET A 156 8.00 9.98 -2.94
CA MET A 156 7.50 9.68 -4.28
C MET A 156 6.00 9.42 -4.28
N TYR A 157 5.44 8.72 -3.29
CA TYR A 157 3.98 8.59 -3.14
C TYR A 157 3.30 9.95 -3.04
N MET A 158 3.81 10.84 -2.19
CA MET A 158 3.21 12.17 -2.02
C MET A 158 3.33 13.02 -3.29
N ILE A 159 4.49 12.99 -3.95
CA ILE A 159 4.72 13.73 -5.20
C ILE A 159 3.82 13.22 -6.32
N ASP A 160 3.70 11.91 -6.49
CA ASP A 160 2.83 11.28 -7.49
C ASP A 160 1.36 11.62 -7.27
N THR A 161 0.88 11.54 -6.02
CA THR A 161 -0.50 11.95 -5.70
C THR A 161 -0.73 13.44 -5.99
N CYS A 162 0.21 14.32 -5.62
CA CYS A 162 0.09 15.74 -5.96
C CYS A 162 0.12 15.98 -7.47
N ALA A 163 0.96 15.25 -8.21
CA ALA A 163 1.07 15.37 -9.66
C ALA A 163 -0.24 15.02 -10.37
N HIS A 164 -0.93 13.96 -9.94
CA HIS A 164 -2.28 13.60 -10.45
C HIS A 164 -3.29 14.74 -10.31
N PHE A 165 -3.24 15.52 -9.23
CA PHE A 165 -4.20 16.61 -8.98
C PHE A 165 -3.79 17.95 -9.60
N LEU A 166 -2.49 18.18 -9.78
CA LEU A 166 -1.96 19.48 -10.20
C LEU A 166 -1.59 19.54 -11.69
N LEU A 167 -1.28 18.40 -12.32
CA LEU A 167 -0.91 18.34 -13.73
C LEU A 167 -2.14 18.01 -14.59
N ALA A 168 -2.46 18.91 -15.53
CA ALA A 168 -3.54 18.68 -16.48
C ALA A 168 -3.25 17.52 -17.46
N ASP A 169 -1.96 17.22 -17.70
CA ASP A 169 -1.48 16.17 -18.60
C ASP A 169 -0.75 15.03 -17.86
N TYR A 170 -1.18 14.70 -16.64
CA TYR A 170 -0.57 13.64 -15.81
C TYR A 170 -0.32 12.33 -16.57
N GLU A 171 -1.29 11.90 -17.39
CA GLU A 171 -1.23 10.65 -18.16
C GLU A 171 0.02 10.53 -19.05
N ARG A 172 0.59 11.66 -19.50
CA ARG A 172 1.84 11.67 -20.28
C ARG A 172 3.04 11.17 -19.47
N TYR A 173 3.00 11.34 -18.15
CA TYR A 173 4.10 11.05 -17.23
C TYR A 173 3.80 9.87 -16.29
N SER A 174 2.61 9.27 -16.37
CA SER A 174 2.14 8.22 -15.44
C SER A 174 3.12 7.04 -15.32
N SER A 175 3.70 6.59 -16.44
CA SER A 175 4.71 5.52 -16.44
C SER A 175 6.00 5.88 -15.68
N VAL A 176 6.43 7.14 -15.76
CA VAL A 176 7.61 7.64 -15.04
C VAL A 176 7.32 7.71 -13.55
N PHE A 177 6.17 8.28 -13.17
CA PHE A 177 5.75 8.32 -11.77
C PHE A 177 5.59 6.92 -11.16
N LEU A 178 4.95 6.00 -11.88
CA LEU A 178 4.82 4.60 -11.46
C LEU A 178 6.20 4.00 -11.16
N THR A 179 7.17 4.20 -12.03
CA THR A 179 8.54 3.69 -11.84
C THR A 179 9.22 4.34 -10.63
N LEU A 180 9.10 5.66 -10.48
CA LEU A 180 9.67 6.43 -9.38
C LEU A 180 9.06 6.07 -8.02
N VAL A 181 7.79 5.66 -7.98
CA VAL A 181 7.12 5.19 -6.77
C VAL A 181 7.45 3.73 -6.49
N ALA A 182 7.31 2.85 -7.49
CA ALA A 182 7.41 1.41 -7.32
C ALA A 182 8.82 0.97 -6.93
N ILE A 183 9.88 1.48 -7.57
CA ILE A 183 11.25 1.04 -7.29
C ILE A 183 11.63 1.32 -5.83
N PRO A 184 11.50 2.56 -5.31
CA PRO A 184 11.87 2.84 -3.93
C PRO A 184 10.97 2.11 -2.92
N SER A 185 9.66 2.03 -3.18
CA SER A 185 8.71 1.33 -2.29
C SER A 185 9.05 -0.15 -2.19
N ILE A 186 9.17 -0.87 -3.32
CA ILE A 186 9.47 -2.31 -3.32
C ILE A 186 10.79 -2.56 -2.59
N VAL A 187 11.85 -1.82 -2.94
CA VAL A 187 13.16 -2.01 -2.33
C VAL A 187 13.13 -1.69 -0.84
N GLY A 188 12.52 -0.57 -0.43
CA GLY A 188 12.47 -0.14 0.97
C GLY A 188 11.64 -1.08 1.85
N GLU A 189 10.42 -1.38 1.43
CA GLU A 189 9.46 -2.16 2.21
C GLU A 189 9.79 -3.65 2.23
N MET A 190 10.24 -4.25 1.12
CA MET A 190 10.69 -5.64 1.14
C MET A 190 11.97 -5.82 1.93
N SER A 191 12.91 -4.88 1.83
CA SER A 191 14.10 -4.91 2.68
C SER A 191 13.72 -4.78 4.16
N LEU A 192 12.74 -3.93 4.50
CA LEU A 192 12.20 -3.81 5.85
C LEU A 192 11.54 -5.11 6.32
N ALA A 193 10.69 -5.72 5.50
CA ALA A 193 9.99 -6.97 5.82
C ALA A 193 11.00 -8.09 6.13
N VAL A 194 11.98 -8.28 5.25
CA VAL A 194 13.08 -9.25 5.45
C VAL A 194 13.87 -8.92 6.72
N TRP A 195 14.22 -7.65 6.93
CA TRP A 195 14.97 -7.25 8.12
C TRP A 195 14.20 -7.51 9.42
N LEU A 196 12.88 -7.27 9.45
CA LEU A 196 12.03 -7.56 10.60
C LEU A 196 11.97 -9.06 10.93
N LEU A 197 11.97 -9.94 9.91
CA LEU A 197 11.97 -11.40 10.11
C LEU A 197 13.28 -11.90 10.76
N PHE A 198 14.43 -11.38 10.34
CA PHE A 198 15.73 -11.94 10.73
C PHE A 198 16.48 -11.15 11.82
N LYS A 199 16.33 -9.82 11.88
CA LYS A 199 17.17 -8.93 12.69
C LYS A 199 16.43 -7.84 13.48
N GLY A 200 15.14 -7.59 13.20
CA GLY A 200 14.40 -6.44 13.74
C GLY A 200 14.38 -6.31 15.27
N PHE A 201 14.47 -7.43 16.00
CA PHE A 201 14.34 -7.44 17.46
C PHE A 201 15.57 -6.97 18.24
N LYS A 202 16.77 -6.92 17.62
CA LYS A 202 18.01 -6.55 18.32
C LYS A 202 18.18 -5.03 18.49
N HIS A 203 17.48 -4.23 17.69
CA HIS A 203 17.65 -2.78 17.64
C HIS A 203 16.46 -1.98 18.19
N SER A 204 15.30 -2.62 18.42
CA SER A 204 14.12 -1.99 19.03
C SER A 204 14.25 -1.77 20.55
N ILE A 205 15.47 -1.84 21.10
CA ILE A 205 15.78 -1.75 22.54
C ILE A 205 16.49 -0.42 22.87
N GLN A 206 16.84 0.39 21.85
CA GLN A 206 17.38 1.74 22.02
C GLN A 206 16.29 2.79 21.88
#